data_AF-A0A357YTJ8-F1
#
_entry.id   AF-A0A357YTJ8-F1
#
_cell.length_a   1.000
_cell.length_b   1.000
_cell.length_c   1.000
_cell.angle_alpha   90.00
_cell.angle_beta   90.00
_cell.angle_gamma   90.00
#
_symmetry.space_group_name_H-M   'P 1'
#
loop_
_entity.id
_entity.type
_entity.pdbx_description
1 polymer ?
#
loop_
_entity_poly.entity_id
_entity_poly.type
_entity_poly.pdbx_seq_one_letter_code
_entity_poly.pdbx_strand_id
1 'polypeptide(L)'
;MILVFKRISRLFNRTQKNEAPKVKEDLGILVFENTSEVIQAENFLKSRGWEIKVMGPPPGIQSGCDLVIQFPLIERLMLTRQLEEAGLPPLDVVPVTHPLLKPVDLFHTKDFGDYLMVRAANMKLTIEKKTKIIVNISGGGCPDVPYLAREMVGRHLDEAPRPGKIGHTLCGYALELAHKEMIRQCS
;
A
#
# COMPACT_ATOMS: atom_id res chain seq x y z
N MET A 1 -58.98 -35.53 -12.98
CA MET A 1 -58.71 -35.66 -14.42
C MET A 1 -57.66 -34.64 -14.85
N ILE A 2 -56.44 -35.14 -15.09
CA ILE A 2 -55.61 -34.93 -16.30
C ILE A 2 -55.83 -33.60 -17.08
N LEU A 3 -54.84 -32.70 -17.11
CA LEU A 3 -53.97 -32.48 -18.29
C LEU A 3 -52.93 -31.35 -18.08
N VAL A 4 -51.69 -31.82 -17.90
CA VAL A 4 -50.41 -31.32 -18.43
C VAL A 4 -50.49 -30.15 -19.42
N PHE A 5 -49.71 -29.09 -19.16
CA PHE A 5 -48.97 -28.38 -20.21
C PHE A 5 -47.57 -27.99 -19.73
N LYS A 6 -46.56 -28.71 -20.26
CA LYS A 6 -45.14 -28.36 -20.21
C LYS A 6 -44.93 -27.02 -20.92
N ARG A 7 -44.28 -26.06 -20.25
CA ARG A 7 -43.58 -24.96 -20.93
C ARG A 7 -42.08 -25.12 -20.73
N ILE A 8 -41.42 -25.53 -21.81
CA ILE A 8 -39.97 -25.55 -21.98
C ILE A 8 -39.55 -24.09 -22.18
N SER A 9 -38.94 -23.46 -21.17
CA SER A 9 -38.25 -22.18 -21.33
C SER A 9 -36.74 -22.42 -21.38
N ARG A 10 -36.21 -22.11 -22.56
CA ARG A 10 -34.83 -22.22 -23.04
C ARG A 10 -33.78 -21.79 -22.01
N LEU A 11 -32.78 -22.64 -21.80
CA LEU A 11 -31.49 -22.28 -21.21
C LEU A 11 -30.85 -21.16 -22.05
N PHE A 12 -30.80 -19.95 -21.49
CA PHE A 12 -29.94 -18.88 -21.97
C PHE A 12 -28.59 -19.04 -21.25
N ASN A 13 -27.68 -19.79 -21.86
CA ASN A 13 -26.27 -19.81 -21.49
C ASN A 13 -25.66 -18.45 -21.83
N ARG A 14 -25.75 -17.51 -20.90
CA ARG A 14 -24.98 -16.26 -20.93
C ARG A 14 -23.56 -16.61 -20.49
N THR A 15 -22.73 -16.96 -21.46
CA THR A 15 -21.29 -17.13 -21.28
C THR A 15 -20.75 -15.84 -20.66
N GLN A 16 -20.45 -15.86 -19.36
CA GLN A 16 -19.71 -14.79 -18.71
C GLN A 16 -18.34 -14.77 -19.36
N LYS A 17 -18.15 -13.78 -20.22
CA LYS A 17 -16.87 -13.46 -20.82
C LYS A 17 -15.96 -13.06 -19.66
N ASN A 18 -15.16 -14.00 -19.17
CA ASN A 18 -14.07 -13.72 -18.25
C ASN A 18 -13.08 -12.82 -19.01
N GLU A 19 -13.28 -11.50 -18.91
CA GLU A 19 -12.27 -10.54 -19.30
C GLU A 19 -11.09 -10.75 -18.34
N ALA A 20 -9.99 -11.31 -18.88
CA ALA A 20 -8.71 -11.25 -18.23
C ALA A 20 -8.42 -9.78 -17.86
N PRO A 21 -7.87 -9.49 -16.67
CA PRO A 21 -7.66 -8.11 -16.25
C PRO A 21 -6.72 -7.43 -17.25
N LYS A 22 -7.24 -6.46 -18.01
CA LYS A 22 -6.43 -5.57 -18.85
C LYS A 22 -5.32 -5.02 -17.95
N VAL A 23 -4.07 -5.18 -18.38
CA VAL A 23 -2.95 -4.47 -17.76
C VAL A 23 -3.33 -2.99 -17.77
N LYS A 24 -3.35 -2.35 -16.60
CA LYS A 24 -3.60 -0.91 -16.49
C LYS A 24 -2.42 -0.18 -17.13
N GLU A 25 -2.46 0.02 -18.44
CA GLU A 25 -1.51 0.82 -19.23
C GLU A 25 -1.57 2.31 -18.85
N ASP A 26 -2.54 2.70 -18.00
CA ASP A 26 -2.81 4.09 -17.59
C ASP A 26 -2.09 4.52 -16.30
N LEU A 27 -1.08 3.78 -15.83
CA LEU A 27 -0.37 4.08 -14.58
C LEU A 27 1.10 4.42 -14.84
N GLY A 28 1.60 5.38 -14.07
CA GLY A 28 3.02 5.72 -13.99
C GLY A 28 3.56 5.53 -12.57
N ILE A 29 4.89 5.48 -12.46
CA ILE A 29 5.62 5.42 -11.21
C ILE A 29 6.62 6.56 -11.18
N LEU A 30 6.67 7.29 -10.07
CA LEU A 30 7.71 8.24 -9.75
C LEU A 30 8.79 7.52 -8.93
N VAL A 31 10.02 7.60 -9.44
CA VAL A 31 11.21 7.06 -8.79
C VAL A 31 11.95 8.22 -8.14
N PHE A 32 12.37 8.04 -6.90
CA PHE A 32 13.11 9.01 -6.11
C PHE A 32 14.41 8.39 -5.62
N GLU A 33 15.37 9.22 -5.20
CA GLU A 33 16.68 8.73 -4.77
C GLU A 33 16.58 7.95 -3.46
N ASN A 34 15.72 8.42 -2.55
CA ASN A 34 15.58 7.87 -1.21
C ASN A 34 14.13 7.96 -0.70
N THR A 35 13.84 7.20 0.36
CA THR A 35 12.52 7.12 0.97
C THR A 35 12.04 8.47 1.53
N SER A 36 12.95 9.35 1.96
CA SER A 36 12.59 10.66 2.51
C SER A 36 11.96 11.56 1.45
N GLU A 37 12.48 11.55 0.22
CA GLU A 37 11.89 12.26 -0.91
C GLU A 37 10.51 11.72 -1.29
N VAL A 38 10.34 10.38 -1.26
CA VAL A 38 9.03 9.76 -1.48
C VAL A 38 8.00 10.29 -0.48
N ILE A 39 8.35 10.40 0.79
CA ILE A 39 7.45 10.91 1.85
C ILE A 39 7.15 12.40 1.64
N GLN A 40 8.16 13.21 1.27
CA GLN A 40 7.96 14.64 1.01
C GLN A 40 7.04 14.85 -0.20
N ALA A 41 7.30 14.15 -1.31
CA ALA A 41 6.47 14.18 -2.51
C ALA A 41 5.05 13.66 -2.24
N GLU A 42 4.89 12.58 -1.49
CA GLU A 42 3.58 12.04 -1.12
C GLU A 42 2.76 13.09 -0.34
N ASN A 43 3.35 13.69 0.70
CA ASN A 43 2.69 14.71 1.51
C ASN A 43 2.32 15.94 0.68
N PHE A 44 3.24 16.41 -0.16
CA PHE A 44 3.00 17.52 -1.07
C PHE A 44 1.84 17.24 -2.03
N LEU A 45 1.86 16.09 -2.71
CA LEU A 45 0.83 15.70 -3.67
C LEU A 45 -0.53 15.52 -2.99
N LYS A 46 -0.58 14.84 -1.84
CA LYS A 46 -1.82 14.68 -1.06
C LYS A 46 -2.38 16.01 -0.56
N SER A 47 -1.53 16.96 -0.18
CA SER A 47 -1.98 18.30 0.23
C SER A 47 -2.68 19.08 -0.89
N ARG A 48 -2.42 18.69 -2.15
CA ARG A 48 -3.03 19.25 -3.36
C ARG A 48 -4.18 18.40 -3.92
N GLY A 49 -4.59 17.35 -3.21
CA GLY A 49 -5.72 16.50 -3.58
C GLY A 49 -5.42 15.44 -4.64
N TRP A 50 -4.15 15.14 -4.93
CA TRP A 50 -3.80 14.07 -5.86
C TRP A 50 -4.12 12.68 -5.30
N GLU A 51 -4.74 11.84 -6.13
CA GLU A 51 -4.96 10.42 -5.83
C GLU A 51 -3.73 9.58 -6.21
N ILE A 52 -2.84 9.39 -5.25
CA ILE A 52 -1.61 8.62 -5.42
C ILE A 52 -1.53 7.44 -4.45
N LYS A 53 -0.67 6.47 -4.76
CA LYS A 53 -0.37 5.34 -3.88
C LYS A 53 1.14 5.17 -3.70
N VAL A 54 1.56 5.01 -2.45
CA VAL A 54 2.93 4.57 -2.14
C VAL A 54 2.98 3.05 -2.23
N MET A 55 3.94 2.55 -3.01
CA MET A 55 4.11 1.13 -3.33
C MET A 55 5.58 0.72 -3.20
N GLY A 56 5.89 -0.58 -3.25
CA GLY A 56 7.26 -1.05 -3.38
C GLY A 56 7.78 -0.93 -4.82
N PRO A 57 9.09 -0.68 -5.03
CA PRO A 57 9.66 -0.56 -6.36
C PRO A 57 9.53 -1.88 -7.15
N PRO A 58 9.29 -1.81 -8.46
CA PRO A 58 9.39 -2.95 -9.36
C PRO A 58 10.78 -3.61 -9.26
N PRO A 59 10.91 -4.94 -9.45
CA PRO A 59 12.21 -5.63 -9.41
C PRO A 59 13.25 -5.06 -10.38
N GLY A 60 12.81 -4.49 -11.51
CA GLY A 60 13.69 -3.92 -12.52
C GLY A 60 14.34 -2.58 -12.16
N ILE A 61 13.91 -1.91 -11.08
CA ILE A 61 14.39 -0.57 -10.71
C ILE A 61 14.73 -0.45 -9.21
N GLN A 62 15.06 -1.55 -8.55
CA GLN A 62 15.46 -1.53 -7.14
C GLN A 62 16.87 -0.95 -7.00
N SER A 63 16.95 0.33 -6.62
CA SER A 63 18.20 1.09 -6.43
C SER A 63 18.57 1.33 -4.96
N GLY A 64 17.91 0.67 -4.02
CA GLY A 64 18.14 0.83 -2.57
C GLY A 64 17.09 1.68 -1.84
N CYS A 65 16.16 2.31 -2.55
CA CYS A 65 14.92 2.85 -1.98
C CYS A 65 13.85 1.75 -1.92
N ASP A 66 13.13 1.65 -0.81
CA ASP A 66 12.07 0.65 -0.62
C ASP A 66 10.70 1.10 -1.15
N LEU A 67 10.57 2.35 -1.64
CA LEU A 67 9.28 2.96 -1.99
C LEU A 67 9.29 3.72 -3.32
N VAL A 68 8.11 3.75 -3.96
CA VAL A 68 7.80 4.57 -5.13
C VAL A 68 6.39 5.14 -5.03
N ILE A 69 6.07 6.16 -5.84
CA ILE A 69 4.71 6.72 -5.94
C ILE A 69 4.07 6.30 -7.25
N GLN A 70 2.98 5.55 -7.18
CA GLN A 70 2.11 5.25 -8.31
C GLN A 70 1.08 6.37 -8.51
N PHE A 71 0.87 6.77 -9.76
CA PHE A 71 -0.07 7.81 -10.17
C PHE A 71 -0.70 7.51 -11.55
N PRO A 72 -1.81 8.18 -11.93
CA PRO A 72 -2.40 8.07 -13.27
C PRO A 72 -1.51 8.71 -14.36
N LEU A 73 -1.16 7.96 -15.40
CA LEU A 73 -0.20 8.41 -16.41
C LEU A 73 -0.67 9.64 -17.21
N ILE A 74 -1.99 9.81 -17.37
CA ILE A 74 -2.59 10.99 -18.01
C ILE A 74 -2.25 12.30 -17.27
N GLU A 75 -1.92 12.22 -15.98
CA GLU A 75 -1.62 13.36 -15.12
C GLU A 75 -0.12 13.71 -15.11
N ARG A 76 0.72 12.93 -15.81
CA ARG A 76 2.20 13.03 -15.78
C ARG A 76 2.70 14.46 -15.92
N LEU A 77 2.26 15.17 -16.96
CA LEU A 77 2.78 16.51 -17.27
C LEU A 77 2.51 17.49 -16.12
N MET A 78 1.29 17.50 -15.60
CA MET A 78 0.89 18.41 -14.54
C MET A 78 1.57 18.04 -13.21
N LEU A 79 1.62 16.75 -12.90
CA LEU A 79 2.20 16.23 -11.67
C LEU A 79 3.71 16.52 -11.61
N THR A 80 4.46 16.20 -12.67
CA THR A 80 5.91 16.44 -12.73
C THR A 80 6.23 17.92 -12.61
N ARG A 81 5.49 18.78 -13.30
CA ARG A 81 5.67 20.24 -13.20
C ARG A 81 5.46 20.75 -11.78
N GLN A 82 4.41 20.30 -11.09
CA GLN A 82 4.16 20.73 -9.71
C GLN A 82 5.25 20.26 -8.74
N LEU A 83 5.80 19.08 -8.95
CA LEU A 83 6.92 18.56 -8.16
C LEU A 83 8.21 19.34 -8.40
N GLU A 84 8.53 19.67 -9.66
CA GLU A 84 9.67 20.52 -10.02
C GLU A 84 9.55 21.92 -9.41
N GLU A 85 8.39 22.56 -9.53
CA GLU A 85 8.10 23.88 -8.93
C GLU A 85 8.23 23.86 -7.40
N ALA A 86 8.02 22.71 -6.76
CA ALA A 86 8.17 22.51 -5.32
C ALA A 86 9.59 22.07 -4.89
N GLY A 87 10.53 21.90 -5.83
CA GLY A 87 11.88 21.42 -5.53
C GLY A 87 11.95 19.94 -5.17
N LEU A 88 10.98 19.13 -5.60
CA LEU A 88 10.89 17.69 -5.37
C LEU A 88 10.91 16.89 -6.70
N PRO A 89 11.84 17.16 -7.64
CA PRO A 89 11.83 16.48 -8.93
C PRO A 89 12.10 14.97 -8.74
N PRO A 90 11.32 14.09 -9.38
CA PRO A 90 11.62 12.66 -9.38
C PRO A 90 12.90 12.40 -10.19
N LEU A 91 13.66 11.35 -9.82
CA LEU A 91 14.79 10.86 -10.61
C LEU A 91 14.35 10.32 -11.97
N ASP A 92 13.21 9.62 -11.99
CA ASP A 92 12.63 9.08 -13.20
C ASP A 92 11.10 8.98 -13.07
N VAL A 93 10.43 9.02 -14.22
CA VAL A 93 8.99 8.82 -14.35
C VAL A 93 8.74 7.70 -15.34
N VAL A 94 8.48 6.52 -14.79
CA VAL A 94 8.41 5.26 -15.54
C VAL A 94 6.94 4.91 -15.81
N PRO A 95 6.50 4.81 -17.08
CA PRO A 95 5.17 4.29 -17.39
C PRO A 95 5.13 2.77 -17.13
N VAL A 96 4.02 2.27 -16.58
CA VAL A 96 3.84 0.83 -16.28
C VAL A 96 3.39 0.11 -17.56
N THR A 97 4.30 -0.03 -18.50
CA THR A 97 4.04 -0.63 -19.82
C THR A 97 4.27 -2.15 -19.86
N HIS A 98 5.00 -2.71 -18.89
CA HIS A 98 5.35 -4.12 -18.86
C HIS A 98 5.18 -4.72 -17.45
N PRO A 99 4.86 -6.03 -17.31
CA PRO A 99 4.75 -6.70 -16.00
C PRO A 99 5.94 -6.51 -15.05
N LEU A 100 7.16 -6.41 -15.57
CA LEU A 100 8.39 -6.21 -14.78
C LEU A 100 8.50 -4.80 -14.16
N LEU A 101 7.68 -3.86 -14.64
CA LEU A 101 7.59 -2.49 -14.13
C LEU A 101 6.36 -2.29 -13.26
N LYS A 102 5.62 -3.35 -12.92
CA LYS A 102 4.51 -3.24 -11.97
C LYS A 102 5.08 -3.04 -10.56
N PRO A 103 4.63 -2.02 -9.80
CA PRO A 103 4.98 -1.92 -8.40
C PRO A 103 4.55 -3.19 -7.67
N VAL A 104 5.39 -3.65 -6.77
CA VAL A 104 5.05 -4.79 -5.91
C VAL A 104 4.22 -4.32 -4.73
N ASP A 105 3.46 -5.23 -4.15
CA ASP A 105 2.75 -4.94 -2.92
C ASP A 105 3.76 -4.52 -1.84
N LEU A 106 3.49 -3.37 -1.21
CA LEU A 106 4.28 -2.86 -0.11
C LEU A 106 4.12 -3.76 1.13
N PHE A 107 2.96 -4.41 1.24
CA PHE A 107 2.59 -5.15 2.42
C PHE A 107 2.92 -6.63 2.27
N HIS A 108 3.51 -7.19 3.32
CA HIS A 108 3.66 -8.62 3.46
C HIS A 108 2.96 -9.07 4.73
N THR A 109 1.91 -9.86 4.55
CA THR A 109 1.10 -10.38 5.65
C THR A 109 1.52 -11.81 5.95
N LYS A 110 1.69 -12.13 7.24
CA LYS A 110 1.96 -13.50 7.70
C LYS A 110 1.01 -13.88 8.83
N ASP A 111 0.34 -15.00 8.63
CA ASP A 111 -0.54 -15.63 9.61
C ASP A 111 0.25 -16.62 10.46
N PHE A 112 0.15 -16.50 11.78
CA PHE A 112 0.79 -17.37 12.76
C PHE A 112 -0.24 -18.10 13.64
N GLY A 113 -1.45 -18.34 13.13
CA GLY A 113 -2.55 -18.94 13.89
C GLY A 113 -3.32 -17.87 14.65
N ASP A 114 -3.13 -17.78 15.97
CA ASP A 114 -3.81 -16.78 16.80
C ASP A 114 -3.31 -15.34 16.56
N TYR A 115 -2.20 -15.20 15.83
CA TYR A 115 -1.56 -13.92 15.57
C TYR A 115 -1.52 -13.59 14.08
N LEU A 116 -1.65 -12.31 13.76
CA LEU A 116 -1.52 -11.76 12.41
C LEU A 116 -0.42 -10.71 12.40
N MET A 117 0.54 -10.83 11.49
CA MET A 117 1.58 -9.83 11.27
C MET A 117 1.41 -9.17 9.91
N VAL A 118 1.44 -7.84 9.89
CA VAL A 118 1.57 -7.04 8.67
C VAL A 118 2.94 -6.38 8.69
N ARG A 119 3.68 -6.50 7.58
CA ARG A 119 4.96 -5.84 7.35
C ARG A 119 4.80 -4.80 6.25
N ALA A 120 5.31 -3.60 6.46
CA ALA A 120 5.51 -2.58 5.42
C ALA A 120 6.98 -2.19 5.40
N ALA A 121 7.63 -2.29 4.24
CA ALA A 121 9.10 -2.20 4.12
C ALA A 121 9.77 -3.08 5.20
N ASN A 122 10.67 -2.52 6.02
CA ASN A 122 11.37 -3.26 7.07
C ASN A 122 10.67 -3.27 8.43
N MET A 123 9.47 -2.70 8.57
CA MET A 123 8.72 -2.63 9.82
C MET A 123 7.56 -3.62 9.87
N LYS A 124 7.39 -4.28 11.03
CA LYS A 124 6.38 -5.32 11.28
C LYS A 124 5.53 -4.95 12.48
N LEU A 125 4.21 -5.07 12.33
CA LEU A 125 3.21 -4.96 13.40
C LEU A 125 2.46 -6.28 13.50
N THR A 126 2.40 -6.84 14.72
CA THR A 126 1.70 -8.10 14.99
C THR A 126 0.61 -7.88 16.03
N ILE A 127 -0.58 -8.41 15.78
CA ILE A 127 -1.69 -8.46 16.74
C ILE A 127 -2.03 -9.90 17.12
N GLU A 128 -2.64 -10.09 18.29
CA GLU A 128 -3.47 -11.26 18.57
C GLU A 128 -4.86 -11.03 17.95
N LYS A 129 -5.31 -11.93 17.08
CA LYS A 129 -6.53 -11.74 16.26
C LYS A 129 -7.81 -11.62 17.10
N LYS A 130 -7.89 -12.37 18.21
CA LYS A 130 -9.09 -12.44 19.03
C LYS A 130 -9.36 -11.14 19.78
N THR A 131 -8.32 -10.58 20.41
CA THR A 131 -8.42 -9.35 21.21
C THR A 131 -8.05 -8.09 20.42
N LYS A 132 -7.43 -8.25 19.25
CA LYS A 132 -6.81 -7.16 18.47
C LYS A 132 -5.76 -6.36 19.26
N ILE A 133 -5.17 -6.95 20.30
CA ILE A 133 -4.06 -6.35 21.04
C ILE A 133 -2.79 -6.45 20.21
N ILE A 134 -2.04 -5.34 20.11
CA ILE A 134 -0.72 -5.31 19.50
C ILE A 134 0.24 -6.06 20.41
N VAL A 135 0.77 -7.19 19.95
CA VAL A 135 1.66 -8.05 20.75
C VAL A 135 3.13 -7.86 20.39
N ASN A 136 3.43 -7.32 19.21
CA ASN A 136 4.80 -7.08 18.79
C ASN A 136 4.91 -5.98 17.75
N ILE A 137 5.95 -5.15 17.90
CA ILE A 137 6.47 -4.24 16.88
C ILE A 137 7.95 -4.53 16.74
N SER A 138 8.39 -4.79 15.51
CA SER A 138 9.77 -5.21 15.26
C SER A 138 10.25 -4.83 13.86
N GLY A 139 11.56 -4.92 13.64
CA GLY A 139 12.22 -4.55 12.39
C GLY A 139 12.99 -3.25 12.50
N GLY A 140 13.36 -2.69 11.36
CA GLY A 140 14.07 -1.42 11.26
C GLY A 140 15.48 -1.38 11.91
N GLY A 141 16.00 -0.17 12.02
CA GLY A 141 17.25 0.20 12.71
C GLY A 141 17.27 1.68 13.11
N CYS A 142 16.09 2.33 13.07
CA CYS A 142 15.94 3.74 13.38
C CYS A 142 15.86 3.95 14.91
N PRO A 143 16.30 5.12 15.42
CA PRO A 143 16.35 5.38 16.86
C PRO A 143 14.99 5.45 17.56
N ASP A 144 13.89 5.66 16.83
CA ASP A 144 12.53 5.76 17.40
C ASP A 144 11.81 4.41 17.56
N VAL A 145 12.33 3.32 16.98
CA VAL A 145 11.69 2.00 17.04
C VAL A 145 11.45 1.52 18.48
N PRO A 146 12.40 1.63 19.43
CA PRO A 146 12.16 1.23 20.83
C PRO A 146 11.04 2.05 21.49
N TYR A 147 10.97 3.35 21.19
CA TYR A 147 9.93 4.23 21.72
C TYR A 147 8.55 3.88 21.15
N LEU A 148 8.46 3.68 19.83
CA LEU A 148 7.24 3.25 19.15
C LEU A 148 6.71 1.91 19.70
N ALA A 149 7.61 0.94 19.88
CA ALA A 149 7.25 -0.36 20.45
C ALA A 149 6.70 -0.21 21.87
N ARG A 150 7.38 0.57 22.73
CA ARG A 150 6.95 0.84 24.10
C ARG A 150 5.57 1.51 24.17
N GLU A 151 5.29 2.45 23.26
CA GLU A 151 4.03 3.20 23.27
C GLU A 151 2.84 2.41 22.71
N MET A 152 3.06 1.35 21.93
CA MET A 152 1.99 0.69 21.19
C MET A 152 1.75 -0.77 21.60
N VAL A 153 2.80 -1.51 21.99
CA VAL A 153 2.64 -2.91 22.41
C VAL A 153 1.81 -2.98 23.70
N GLY A 154 0.87 -3.92 23.72
CA GLY A 154 -0.12 -4.09 24.79
C GLY A 154 -1.39 -3.25 24.63
N ARG A 155 -1.46 -2.35 23.63
CA ARG A 155 -2.68 -1.59 23.33
C ARG A 155 -3.56 -2.30 22.32
N HIS A 156 -4.85 -2.02 22.38
CA HIS A 156 -5.81 -2.41 21.35
C HIS A 156 -5.49 -1.67 20.03
N LEU A 157 -5.65 -2.35 18.89
CA LEU A 157 -5.30 -1.82 17.56
C LEU A 157 -5.90 -0.44 17.25
N ASP A 158 -7.16 -0.23 17.65
CA ASP A 158 -7.91 1.01 17.41
C ASP A 158 -7.60 2.14 18.40
N GLU A 159 -7.00 1.80 19.55
CA GLU A 159 -6.68 2.76 20.63
C GLU A 159 -5.19 3.13 20.66
N ALA A 160 -4.35 2.36 19.98
CA ALA A 160 -2.92 2.61 19.92
C ALA A 160 -2.64 3.97 19.24
N PRO A 161 -1.60 4.71 19.71
CA PRO A 161 -1.20 5.94 19.05
C PRO A 161 -0.79 5.64 17.60
N ARG A 162 -1.11 6.58 16.70
CA ARG A 162 -0.73 6.46 15.29
C ARG A 162 0.80 6.58 15.15
N PRO A 163 1.51 5.57 14.61
CA PRO A 163 2.96 5.61 14.50
C PRO A 163 3.49 6.87 13.81
N GLY A 164 2.81 7.34 12.76
CA GLY A 164 3.20 8.53 12.00
C GLY A 164 2.95 9.85 12.75
N LYS A 165 2.34 9.81 13.93
CA LYS A 165 2.16 10.97 14.82
C LYS A 165 3.18 11.03 15.95
N ILE A 166 3.71 9.88 16.37
CA ILE A 166 4.64 9.78 17.50
C ILE A 166 6.07 9.38 17.07
N GLY A 167 6.24 8.92 15.84
CA GLY A 167 7.53 8.61 15.23
C GLY A 167 8.04 9.75 14.35
N HIS A 168 9.36 9.80 14.19
CA HIS A 168 10.05 10.88 13.44
C HIS A 168 10.99 10.33 12.38
N THR A 169 11.00 9.01 12.17
CA THR A 169 11.90 8.37 11.21
C THR A 169 11.11 7.66 10.11
N LEU A 170 11.84 7.19 9.09
CA LEU A 170 11.31 6.33 8.04
C LEU A 170 10.69 5.05 8.61
N CYS A 171 11.23 4.52 9.71
CA CYS A 171 10.65 3.37 10.40
C CYS A 171 9.28 3.71 11.00
N GLY A 172 9.12 4.90 11.61
CA GLY A 172 7.82 5.38 12.08
C GLY A 172 6.78 5.50 10.96
N TYR A 173 7.19 6.02 9.81
CA TYR A 173 6.34 6.08 8.62
C TYR A 173 5.95 4.70 8.10
N ALA A 174 6.91 3.78 7.95
CA ALA A 174 6.62 2.42 7.50
C ALA A 174 5.67 1.69 8.48
N LEU A 175 5.86 1.88 9.79
CA LEU A 175 4.97 1.34 10.81
C LEU A 175 3.56 1.92 10.73
N GLU A 176 3.39 3.21 10.39
CA GLU A 176 2.08 3.82 10.13
C GLU A 176 1.37 3.14 8.97
N LEU A 177 2.08 2.80 7.90
CA LEU A 177 1.51 2.08 6.77
C LEU A 177 1.07 0.68 7.18
N ALA A 178 1.89 -0.05 7.94
CA ALA A 178 1.54 -1.37 8.47
C ALA A 178 0.33 -1.31 9.43
N HIS A 179 0.23 -0.27 10.26
CA HIS A 179 -0.89 -0.07 11.18
C HIS A 179 -2.21 0.17 10.45
N LYS A 180 -2.21 1.06 9.44
CA LYS A 180 -3.39 1.29 8.57
C LYS A 180 -3.83 0.02 7.84
N GLU A 181 -2.87 -0.72 7.30
CA GLU A 181 -3.17 -1.96 6.59
C GLU A 181 -3.72 -3.03 7.53
N MET A 182 -3.18 -3.14 8.76
CA MET A 182 -3.72 -4.04 9.78
C MET A 182 -5.17 -3.69 10.12
N ILE A 183 -5.48 -2.40 10.33
CA ILE A 183 -6.86 -1.95 10.58
C ILE A 183 -7.76 -2.35 9.40
N ARG A 184 -7.33 -2.10 8.15
CA ARG A 184 -8.08 -2.46 6.95
C ARG A 184 -8.39 -3.95 6.85
N GLN A 185 -7.46 -4.82 7.26
CA GLN A 185 -7.66 -6.27 7.25
C GLN A 185 -8.52 -6.79 8.41
N CYS A 186 -8.63 -6.04 9.50
CA CYS A 186 -9.37 -6.41 10.71
C CYS A 186 -10.69 -5.64 10.91
N SER A 187 -11.06 -4.79 9.95
CA SER A 187 -12.34 -4.06 9.91
C SER A 187 -13.49 -4.92 9.41
#